data_AF-A0A8J3D7H3-F1
#
_entry.id   AF-A0A8J3D7H3-F1
#
_cell.length_a   1.000
_cell.length_b   1.000
_cell.length_c   1.000
_cell.angle_alpha   90.00
_cell.angle_beta   90.00
_cell.angle_gamma   90.00
#
_symmetry.space_group_name_H-M   'P 1'
#
loop_
_entity.id
_entity.type
_entity.pdbx_description
1 polymer ?
#
loop_
_entity_poly.entity_id
_entity_poly.type
_entity_poly.pdbx_seq_one_letter_code
_entity_poly.pdbx_strand_id
1 'polypeptide(L)'
;MNPLLESHKPENIKILFIAEAPGFNGSGKLTQHFYFADNNLFRTIFTAFEVVYGSFDSAQDFLTFFKSIGCYLDHLSVAAINRSDKAERKIGRQKAVPSLVERLKSYKPEMVIVLMKEIQKQVVEAVEISGIDSVRLLEAVPYPAGSDTNRKNCIAEIASLLRNLEVN
;
A
#
# COMPACT_ATOMS: atom_id res chain seq x y z
N MET A 1 -12.12 -10.83 9.07
CA MET A 1 -11.70 -9.76 8.14
C MET A 1 -11.94 -8.41 8.81
N ASN A 2 -11.04 -7.45 8.69
CA ASN A 2 -11.13 -6.16 9.41
C ASN A 2 -12.20 -5.27 8.76
N PRO A 3 -13.25 -4.82 9.48
CA PRO A 3 -14.32 -4.00 8.90
C PRO A 3 -13.84 -2.72 8.20
N LEU A 4 -12.72 -2.14 8.66
CA LEU A 4 -12.09 -0.97 8.04
C LEU A 4 -11.61 -1.24 6.62
N LEU A 5 -11.06 -2.44 6.39
CA LEU A 5 -10.52 -2.84 5.09
C LEU A 5 -11.66 -3.09 4.09
N GLU A 6 -12.70 -3.80 4.54
CA GLU A 6 -13.84 -4.13 3.69
C GLU A 6 -14.61 -2.90 3.21
N SER A 7 -14.80 -1.88 4.05
CA SER A 7 -15.51 -0.66 3.63
C SER A 7 -14.77 0.13 2.54
N HIS A 8 -13.45 0.02 2.48
CA HIS A 8 -12.60 0.71 1.50
C HIS A 8 -12.23 -0.14 0.29
N LYS A 9 -12.54 -1.43 0.30
CA LYS A 9 -12.23 -2.33 -0.81
C LYS A 9 -13.12 -2.01 -2.03
N PRO A 10 -12.54 -1.69 -3.20
CA PRO A 10 -13.30 -1.53 -4.44
C PRO A 10 -13.80 -2.88 -4.96
N GLU A 11 -14.78 -2.87 -5.86
CA GLU A 11 -15.28 -4.08 -6.52
C GLU A 11 -14.19 -4.78 -7.33
N ASN A 12 -13.39 -4.00 -8.07
CA ASN A 12 -12.19 -4.45 -8.75
C ASN A 12 -10.98 -3.66 -8.27
N ILE A 13 -9.96 -4.35 -7.75
CA ILE A 13 -8.71 -3.70 -7.33
C ILE A 13 -7.84 -3.58 -8.58
N LYS A 14 -7.70 -2.38 -9.12
CA LYS A 14 -6.80 -2.10 -10.24
C LYS A 14 -5.38 -1.84 -9.75
N ILE A 15 -5.25 -0.98 -8.74
CA ILE A 15 -3.96 -0.58 -8.16
C ILE A 15 -3.91 -1.00 -6.70
N LEU A 16 -3.05 -1.97 -6.39
CA LEU A 16 -2.81 -2.42 -5.02
C LEU A 16 -1.55 -1.75 -4.47
N PHE A 17 -1.74 -0.88 -3.48
CA PHE A 17 -0.67 -0.34 -2.67
C PHE A 17 -0.34 -1.32 -1.53
N ILE A 18 0.95 -1.63 -1.34
CA ILE A 18 1.40 -2.55 -0.28
C ILE A 18 2.39 -1.84 0.63
N ALA A 19 1.97 -1.62 1.88
CA ALA A 19 2.86 -1.19 2.96
C ALA A 19 3.38 -2.40 3.78
N GLU A 20 4.25 -2.18 4.77
CA GLU A 20 4.86 -3.30 5.51
C GLU A 20 3.87 -4.00 6.46
N ALA A 21 3.32 -3.25 7.41
CA ALA A 21 2.42 -3.76 8.44
C ALA A 21 1.62 -2.60 9.05
N PRO A 22 0.39 -2.83 9.55
CA PRO A 22 -0.33 -1.84 10.35
C PRO A 22 0.36 -1.59 11.69
N GLY A 23 0.01 -0.48 12.34
CA GLY A 23 0.41 -0.23 13.74
C GLY A 23 -0.63 -0.75 14.72
N PHE A 24 -0.18 -1.50 15.72
CA PHE A 24 -1.01 -2.01 16.82
C PHE A 24 -0.47 -1.53 18.16
N ASN A 25 -1.34 -1.36 19.15
CA ASN A 25 -0.92 -1.13 20.54
C ASN A 25 -0.67 -2.47 21.28
N GLY A 26 -0.24 -2.40 22.55
CA GLY A 26 0.03 -3.58 23.38
C GLY A 26 -1.19 -4.48 23.66
N SER A 27 -2.42 -4.00 23.41
CA SER A 27 -3.65 -4.81 23.52
C SER A 27 -4.09 -5.41 22.19
N GLY A 28 -3.29 -5.29 21.12
CA GLY A 28 -3.62 -5.78 19.77
C GLY A 28 -4.67 -4.93 19.03
N LYS A 29 -4.99 -3.73 19.52
CA LYS A 29 -5.88 -2.79 18.83
C LYS A 29 -5.12 -2.08 17.71
N LEU A 30 -5.71 -2.03 16.52
CA LEU A 30 -5.21 -1.26 15.39
C LEU A 30 -5.20 0.24 15.75
N THR A 31 -4.05 0.88 15.66
CA THR A 31 -3.85 2.31 15.99
C THR A 31 -3.31 3.12 14.83
N GLN A 32 -2.71 2.49 13.83
CA GLN A 32 -2.21 3.19 12.65
C GLN A 32 -2.56 2.42 11.39
N HIS A 33 -3.31 3.06 10.51
CA HIS A 33 -3.69 2.54 9.21
C HIS A 33 -3.91 3.69 8.22
N PHE A 34 -3.60 3.49 6.94
CA PHE A 34 -3.83 4.49 5.89
C PHE A 34 -5.26 5.07 5.92
N TYR A 35 -6.27 4.20 6.00
CA TYR A 35 -7.69 4.58 6.04
C TYR A 35 -8.15 5.33 7.31
N PHE A 36 -7.29 5.57 8.30
CA PHE A 36 -7.60 6.53 9.37
C PHE A 36 -7.37 7.99 8.95
N ALA A 37 -6.78 8.22 7.77
CA ALA A 37 -6.53 9.54 7.21
C ALA A 37 -5.71 10.51 8.08
N ASP A 38 -4.98 9.99 9.06
CA ASP A 38 -4.36 10.77 10.13
C ASP A 38 -2.83 10.69 10.17
N ASN A 39 -2.22 9.94 9.24
CA ASN A 39 -0.79 9.64 9.26
C ASN A 39 -0.07 10.17 8.02
N ASN A 40 1.27 10.18 8.11
CA ASN A 40 2.14 10.71 7.08
C ASN A 40 2.07 9.91 5.76
N LEU A 41 1.81 8.59 5.82
CA LEU A 41 1.60 7.79 4.62
C LEU A 41 0.35 8.28 3.86
N PHE A 42 -0.76 8.47 4.56
CA PHE A 42 -1.98 9.02 3.98
C PHE A 42 -1.74 10.36 3.31
N ARG A 43 -1.17 11.33 4.03
CA ARG A 43 -0.91 12.68 3.51
C ARG A 43 -0.02 12.67 2.27
N THR A 44 0.97 11.79 2.23
CA THR A 44 1.88 11.66 1.08
C THR A 44 1.15 11.15 -0.15
N ILE A 45 0.37 10.06 -0.01
CA ILE A 45 -0.39 9.50 -1.13
C ILE A 45 -1.47 10.49 -1.57
N PHE A 46 -2.17 11.14 -0.63
CA PHE A 46 -3.13 12.22 -0.92
C PHE A 46 -2.50 13.30 -1.80
N THR A 47 -1.34 13.85 -1.39
CA THR A 47 -0.63 14.86 -2.20
C THR A 47 -0.18 14.32 -3.56
N ALA A 48 0.25 13.06 -3.65
CA ALA A 48 0.62 12.45 -4.94
C ALA A 48 -0.57 12.39 -5.90
N PHE A 49 -1.76 12.11 -5.38
CA PHE A 49 -2.99 12.13 -6.16
C PHE A 49 -3.40 13.56 -6.54
N GLU A 50 -3.25 14.54 -5.65
CA GLU A 50 -3.55 15.93 -6.00
C GLU A 50 -2.68 16.47 -7.14
N VAL A 51 -1.43 16.02 -7.21
CA VAL A 51 -0.48 16.37 -8.29
C VAL A 51 -0.92 15.83 -9.66
N VAL A 52 -1.81 14.83 -9.70
CA VAL A 52 -2.30 14.18 -10.94
C VAL A 52 -3.74 14.57 -11.24
N TYR A 53 -4.63 14.46 -10.25
CA TYR A 53 -6.07 14.57 -10.42
C TYR A 53 -6.66 15.92 -9.96
N GLY A 54 -5.83 16.82 -9.39
CA GLY A 54 -6.28 18.06 -8.80
C GLY A 54 -6.69 17.91 -7.33
N SER A 55 -7.06 19.03 -6.69
CA SER A 55 -7.32 19.08 -5.25
C SER A 55 -8.58 18.34 -4.83
N PHE A 56 -8.57 17.82 -3.59
CA PHE A 56 -9.75 17.23 -2.95
C PHE A 56 -10.18 18.10 -1.77
N ASP A 57 -11.49 18.30 -1.59
CA ASP A 57 -12.04 19.13 -0.51
C ASP A 57 -11.85 18.51 0.88
N SER A 58 -11.78 17.17 0.95
CA SER A 58 -11.59 16.45 2.20
C SER A 58 -10.88 15.11 2.04
N ALA A 59 -10.43 14.55 3.16
CA ALA A 59 -9.91 13.19 3.22
C ALA A 59 -10.93 12.14 2.78
N GLN A 60 -12.22 12.37 3.06
CA GLN A 60 -13.28 11.44 2.68
C GLN A 60 -13.55 11.47 1.18
N ASP A 61 -13.48 12.66 0.56
CA ASP A 61 -13.60 12.80 -0.90
C ASP A 61 -12.45 12.10 -1.61
N PHE A 62 -11.23 12.28 -1.11
CA PHE A 62 -10.07 11.55 -1.59
C PHE A 62 -10.22 10.03 -1.43
N LEU A 63 -10.64 9.51 -0.27
CA LEU A 63 -10.80 8.07 -0.08
C LEU A 63 -11.90 7.48 -0.97
N THR A 64 -12.98 8.25 -1.19
CA THR A 64 -14.05 7.90 -2.13
C THR A 64 -13.51 7.83 -3.55
N PHE A 65 -12.75 8.85 -3.98
CA PHE A 65 -12.10 8.88 -5.28
C PHE A 65 -11.10 7.74 -5.46
N PHE A 66 -10.20 7.54 -4.49
CA PHE A 66 -9.20 6.47 -4.44
C PHE A 66 -9.87 5.10 -4.65
N LYS A 67 -10.95 4.82 -3.94
CA LYS A 67 -11.75 3.61 -4.12
C LYS A 67 -12.40 3.56 -5.52
N SER A 68 -12.99 4.66 -5.99
CA SER A 68 -13.74 4.71 -7.25
C SER A 68 -12.89 4.36 -8.49
N ILE A 69 -11.60 4.69 -8.48
CA ILE A 69 -10.68 4.35 -9.57
C ILE A 69 -10.03 2.96 -9.38
N GLY A 70 -10.46 2.20 -8.37
CA GLY A 70 -9.96 0.85 -8.11
C GLY A 70 -8.66 0.79 -7.31
N CYS A 71 -8.27 1.86 -6.62
CA CYS A 71 -7.12 1.80 -5.72
C CYS A 71 -7.50 1.15 -4.39
N TYR A 72 -6.56 0.37 -3.84
CA TYR A 72 -6.70 -0.24 -2.54
C TYR A 72 -5.32 -0.33 -1.86
N LEU A 73 -5.25 -0.01 -0.57
CA LEU A 73 -4.06 -0.20 0.24
C LEU A 73 -4.24 -1.35 1.23
N ASP A 74 -3.31 -2.30 1.16
CA ASP A 74 -3.14 -3.38 2.13
C ASP A 74 -1.67 -3.42 2.60
N HIS A 75 -1.34 -4.41 3.41
CA HIS A 75 -0.01 -4.61 3.97
C HIS A 75 0.57 -5.96 3.55
N LEU A 76 1.89 -6.09 3.58
CA LEU A 76 2.58 -7.38 3.48
C LEU A 76 2.12 -8.28 4.64
N SER A 77 2.22 -7.78 5.86
CA SER A 77 1.73 -8.45 7.08
C SER A 77 0.45 -7.83 7.60
N VAL A 78 -0.56 -8.65 7.90
CA VAL A 78 -1.77 -8.23 8.62
C VAL A 78 -1.56 -8.12 10.13
N ALA A 79 -0.46 -8.68 10.64
CA ALA A 79 -0.03 -8.60 12.03
C ALA A 79 1.09 -7.58 12.21
N ALA A 80 1.31 -7.14 13.45
CA ALA A 80 2.45 -6.31 13.79
C ALA A 80 3.77 -7.02 13.47
N ILE A 81 4.74 -6.26 12.95
CA ILE A 81 6.13 -6.69 12.79
C ILE A 81 6.97 -5.90 13.77
N ASN A 82 7.90 -6.55 14.48
CA ASN A 82 8.88 -5.87 15.32
C ASN A 82 9.76 -4.97 14.44
N ARG A 83 9.67 -3.65 14.63
CA ARG A 83 10.44 -2.66 13.86
C ARG A 83 11.74 -2.24 14.53
N SER A 84 11.92 -2.53 15.83
CA SER A 84 13.12 -2.18 16.59
C SER A 84 14.29 -3.13 16.34
N ASP A 85 14.02 -4.37 15.96
CA ASP A 85 15.04 -5.37 15.63
C ASP A 85 15.05 -5.67 14.13
N LYS A 86 16.18 -5.43 13.46
CA LYS A 86 16.32 -5.64 12.01
C LYS A 86 16.21 -7.11 11.60
N ALA A 87 16.74 -8.03 12.39
CA ALA A 87 16.71 -9.45 12.09
C ALA A 87 15.29 -10.00 12.26
N GLU A 88 14.62 -9.65 13.35
CA GLU A 88 13.22 -10.03 13.57
C GLU A 88 12.30 -9.39 12.53
N ARG A 89 12.53 -8.12 12.16
CA ARG A 89 11.77 -7.44 11.09
C ARG A 89 11.88 -8.19 9.77
N LYS A 90 13.09 -8.62 9.40
CA LYS A 90 13.34 -9.42 8.20
C LYS A 90 12.61 -10.76 8.24
N ILE A 91 12.66 -11.47 9.37
CA ILE A 91 11.95 -12.74 9.57
C ILE A 91 10.42 -12.52 9.48
N GLY A 92 9.91 -11.46 10.12
CA GLY A 92 8.50 -11.11 10.09
C GLY A 92 7.98 -10.82 8.68
N ARG A 93 8.74 -10.06 7.89
CA ARG A 93 8.43 -9.82 6.47
C ARG A 93 8.36 -11.13 5.68
N GLN A 94 9.33 -12.03 5.87
CA GLN A 94 9.35 -13.31 5.16
C GLN A 94 8.17 -14.20 5.55
N LYS A 95 7.86 -14.29 6.85
CA LYS A 95 6.72 -15.08 7.37
C LYS A 95 5.36 -14.56 6.89
N ALA A 96 5.28 -13.31 6.46
CA ALA A 96 4.04 -12.71 5.97
C ALA A 96 3.73 -13.04 4.50
N VAL A 97 4.73 -13.49 3.72
CA VAL A 97 4.57 -13.81 2.29
C VAL A 97 3.41 -14.77 2.01
N PRO A 98 3.25 -15.93 2.70
CA PRO A 98 2.15 -16.86 2.41
C PRO A 98 0.77 -16.24 2.61
N SER A 99 0.63 -15.35 3.60
CA SER A 99 -0.64 -14.66 3.84
C SER A 99 -0.95 -13.66 2.73
N LEU A 100 0.06 -12.95 2.22
CA LEU A 100 -0.10 -12.03 1.08
C LEU A 100 -0.46 -12.79 -0.20
N VAL A 101 0.14 -13.97 -0.45
CA VAL A 101 -0.19 -14.85 -1.59
C VAL A 101 -1.68 -15.11 -1.68
N GLU A 102 -2.31 -15.53 -0.57
CA GLU A 102 -3.75 -15.83 -0.56
C GLU A 102 -4.62 -14.60 -0.82
N ARG A 103 -4.21 -13.42 -0.30
CA ARG A 103 -4.91 -12.17 -0.60
C ARG A 103 -4.74 -11.75 -2.06
N LEU A 104 -3.55 -11.89 -2.64
CA LEU A 104 -3.28 -11.59 -4.05
C LEU A 104 -4.15 -12.43 -5.00
N LYS A 105 -4.35 -13.73 -4.71
CA LYS A 105 -5.27 -14.60 -5.48
C LYS A 105 -6.71 -14.10 -5.48
N SER A 106 -7.15 -13.48 -4.37
CA SER A 106 -8.47 -12.87 -4.27
C SER A 106 -8.54 -11.50 -4.91
N TYR A 107 -7.49 -10.69 -4.77
CA TYR A 107 -7.46 -9.30 -5.22
C TYR A 107 -7.24 -9.18 -6.73
N LYS A 108 -6.38 -10.04 -7.30
CA LYS A 108 -5.97 -10.03 -8.71
C LYS A 108 -5.72 -8.63 -9.27
N PRO A 109 -4.82 -7.84 -8.63
CA PRO A 109 -4.59 -6.47 -9.08
C PRO A 109 -3.93 -6.44 -10.45
N GLU A 110 -4.12 -5.32 -11.16
CA GLU A 110 -3.44 -5.05 -12.43
C GLU A 110 -2.07 -4.40 -12.21
N MET A 111 -1.96 -3.57 -11.17
CA MET A 111 -0.73 -2.91 -10.75
C MET A 111 -0.49 -3.11 -9.26
N VAL A 112 0.77 -3.30 -8.89
CA VAL A 112 1.22 -3.33 -7.50
C VAL A 112 2.23 -2.21 -7.24
N ILE A 113 1.92 -1.32 -6.30
CA ILE A 113 2.83 -0.26 -5.84
C ILE A 113 3.30 -0.60 -4.42
N VAL A 114 4.57 -0.97 -4.30
CA VAL A 114 5.20 -1.32 -3.03
C VAL A 114 5.69 -0.05 -2.35
N LEU A 115 5.08 0.30 -1.22
CA LEU A 115 5.33 1.54 -0.48
C LEU A 115 6.60 1.48 0.38
N MET A 116 7.55 0.59 0.11
CA MET A 116 8.85 0.57 0.77
C MET A 116 9.77 -0.38 0.02
N LYS A 117 10.83 0.15 -0.62
CA LYS A 117 11.78 -0.64 -1.42
C LYS A 117 12.32 -1.88 -0.70
N GLU A 118 12.50 -1.83 0.63
CA GLU A 118 12.98 -2.97 1.40
C GLU A 118 12.06 -4.20 1.46
N ILE A 119 10.75 -4.07 1.20
CA ILE A 119 9.81 -5.22 1.14
C ILE A 119 9.53 -5.68 -0.29
N GLN A 120 10.10 -5.01 -1.30
CA GLN A 120 9.86 -5.34 -2.70
C GLN A 120 10.13 -6.81 -3.00
N LYS A 121 11.22 -7.36 -2.47
CA LYS A 121 11.57 -8.77 -2.66
C LYS A 121 10.46 -9.72 -2.19
N GLN A 122 9.90 -9.48 -1.00
CA GLN A 122 8.82 -10.31 -0.45
C GLN A 122 7.52 -10.15 -1.25
N VAL A 123 7.24 -8.95 -1.76
CA VAL A 123 6.04 -8.73 -2.59
C VAL A 123 6.19 -9.42 -3.96
N VAL A 124 7.35 -9.31 -4.60
CA VAL A 124 7.65 -10.04 -5.85
C VAL A 124 7.49 -11.54 -5.65
N GLU A 125 8.10 -12.08 -4.58
CA GLU A 125 7.95 -13.50 -4.22
C GLU A 125 6.48 -13.89 -4.02
N ALA A 126 5.68 -13.05 -3.35
CA ALA A 126 4.27 -13.32 -3.16
C ALA A 126 3.46 -13.31 -4.48
N VAL A 127 3.77 -12.39 -5.40
CA VAL A 127 3.13 -12.34 -6.72
C VAL A 127 3.50 -13.59 -7.53
N GLU A 128 4.77 -13.97 -7.58
CA GLU A 128 5.24 -15.17 -8.28
C GLU A 128 4.57 -16.45 -7.74
N ILE A 129 4.55 -16.65 -6.42
CA ILE A 129 3.93 -17.81 -5.79
C ILE A 129 2.41 -17.82 -5.97
N SER A 130 1.77 -16.66 -6.03
CA SER A 130 0.32 -16.57 -6.20
C SER A 130 -0.16 -17.11 -7.55
N GLY A 131 0.73 -17.13 -8.56
CA GLY A 131 0.42 -17.61 -9.91
C GLY A 131 -0.63 -16.77 -10.64
N ILE A 132 -0.90 -15.55 -10.18
CA ILE A 132 -1.79 -14.62 -10.87
C ILE A 132 -1.06 -14.00 -12.06
N ASP A 133 -1.79 -13.81 -13.16
CA ASP A 133 -1.30 -13.22 -14.41
C ASP A 133 -1.83 -11.79 -14.63
N SER A 134 -2.66 -11.29 -13.72
CA SER A 134 -3.26 -9.97 -13.83
C SER A 134 -2.27 -8.82 -13.61
N VAL A 135 -1.19 -9.03 -12.84
CA VAL A 135 -0.20 -8.00 -12.52
C VAL A 135 0.66 -7.69 -13.73
N ARG A 136 0.48 -6.51 -14.31
CA ARG A 136 1.22 -5.99 -15.48
C ARG A 136 2.38 -5.08 -15.08
N LEU A 137 2.28 -4.43 -13.92
CA LEU A 137 3.34 -3.58 -13.37
C LEU A 137 3.48 -3.80 -11.87
N LEU A 138 4.73 -3.94 -11.42
CA LEU A 138 5.09 -3.97 -10.00
C LEU A 138 6.26 -3.03 -9.79
N GLU A 139 6.02 -1.94 -9.07
CA GLU A 139 7.03 -0.92 -8.80
C GLU A 139 7.13 -0.62 -7.31
N ALA A 140 8.33 -0.26 -6.87
CA ALA A 140 8.58 0.07 -5.48
C ALA A 140 9.03 1.51 -5.32
N VAL A 141 8.36 2.23 -4.42
CA VAL A 141 8.66 3.64 -4.11
C VAL A 141 9.29 3.77 -2.72
N PRO A 142 10.00 4.87 -2.43
CA PRO A 142 10.46 5.17 -1.08
C PRO A 142 9.28 5.25 -0.10
N TYR A 143 9.47 4.75 1.12
CA TYR A 143 8.48 5.00 2.17
C TYR A 143 8.61 6.45 2.66
N PRO A 144 7.53 7.20 2.88
CA PRO A 144 7.61 8.64 3.13
C PRO A 144 8.09 9.04 4.53
N ALA A 145 8.84 8.19 5.23
CA ALA A 145 9.37 8.46 6.56
C ALA A 145 10.90 8.64 6.56
N GLY A 146 11.42 9.21 7.65
CA GLY A 146 12.87 9.37 7.89
C GLY A 146 13.51 10.62 7.28
N SER A 147 12.94 11.20 6.22
CA SER A 147 13.38 12.50 5.67
C SER A 147 12.33 13.14 4.77
N ASP A 148 12.39 14.48 4.59
CA ASP A 148 11.55 15.18 3.61
C ASP A 148 11.89 14.77 2.17
N THR A 149 13.16 14.41 1.90
CA THR A 149 13.58 13.85 0.61
C THR A 149 12.82 12.56 0.28
N ASN A 150 12.69 11.64 1.24
CA ASN A 150 11.92 10.40 1.04
C ASN A 150 10.45 10.70 0.76
N ARG A 151 9.86 11.67 1.48
CA ARG A 151 8.48 12.10 1.25
C ARG A 151 8.30 12.66 -0.16
N LYS A 152 9.17 13.58 -0.59
CA LYS A 152 9.13 14.18 -1.94
C LYS A 152 9.31 13.13 -3.05
N ASN A 153 10.25 12.21 -2.87
CA ASN A 153 10.47 11.14 -3.84
C ASN A 153 9.28 10.17 -3.90
N CYS A 154 8.69 9.82 -2.75
CA CYS A 154 7.46 9.02 -2.72
C CYS A 154 6.32 9.68 -3.50
N ILE A 155 6.09 10.99 -3.28
CA ILE A 155 5.09 11.77 -4.03
C ILE A 155 5.38 11.73 -5.53
N ALA A 156 6.62 12.05 -5.93
CA ALA A 156 7.00 12.15 -7.33
C ALA A 156 6.90 10.79 -8.07
N GLU A 157 7.38 9.71 -7.44
CA GLU A 157 7.34 8.37 -8.03
C GLU A 157 5.89 7.87 -8.15
N ILE A 158 5.04 8.04 -7.13
CA ILE A 158 3.62 7.67 -7.22
C ILE A 158 2.90 8.49 -8.30
N ALA A 159 3.10 9.81 -8.34
CA ALA A 159 2.46 10.67 -9.35
C ALA A 159 2.88 10.28 -10.78
N SER A 160 4.15 9.91 -10.98
CA SER A 160 4.65 9.42 -12.27
C SER A 160 3.96 8.11 -12.68
N LEU A 161 3.84 7.15 -11.77
CA LEU A 161 3.15 5.87 -12.03
C LEU A 161 1.67 6.09 -12.38
N LEU A 162 0.99 6.99 -11.68
CA LEU A 162 -0.42 7.31 -11.94
C LEU A 162 -0.62 7.98 -13.32
N ARG A 163 0.23 8.92 -13.72
CA ARG A 163 0.14 9.56 -15.05
C ARG A 163 0.34 8.55 -16.19
N ASN A 164 1.24 7.60 -16.01
CA ASN A 164 1.47 6.56 -17.02
C ASN A 164 0.26 5.63 -17.18
N LEU A 165 -0.65 5.58 -16.20
CA LEU A 165 -1.90 4.82 -16.31
C LEU A 165 -2.98 5.54 -17.10
N GLU A 166 -3.00 6.87 -17.11
CA GLU A 166 -4.00 7.65 -17.87
C GLU A 166 -3.69 7.69 -19.38
N VAL A 167 -2.44 7.42 -19.76
CA VAL A 167 -1.97 7.47 -21.16
C VAL A 167 -2.14 6.13 -21.89
N ASN A 168 -2.44 5.04 -21.17
CA ASN A 168 -2.60 3.68 -21.71
C ASN A 168 -4.06 3.21 -21.66
#